data_AF-A0A9E5DGP1-F1
#
_entry.id   AF-A0A9E5DGP1-F1
#
_cell.length_a   1.000
_cell.length_b   1.000
_cell.length_c   1.000
_cell.angle_alpha   90.00
_cell.angle_beta   90.00
_cell.angle_gamma   90.00
#
_symmetry.space_group_name_H-M   'P 1'
#
loop_
_entity.id
_entity.type
_entity.pdbx_description
1 polymer ?
#
loop_
_entity_poly.entity_id
_entity_poly.type
_entity_poly.pdbx_seq_one_letter_code
_entity_poly.pdbx_strand_id
1 'polypeptide(L)'
;MNKRNSYILGAVIAVIILVGVLSYYYLFVLPTSASIPAGVFVKVSNEDYAPLGKIEIYVQSWIGCPVGAAASWAIYLLISHYGKVEYYAHYSDPYDKSAPNIPGLIFLNFTPNSSIDFHIAYLYNEYLNATPNGTPIAVSQLIQVGEEELEHDFPAPIAQLIIKYETQVPIKQYGKPSALYVSPPHLNFAILITGPNGTYILTTPLVNPKTLEGYNISYVMSHLSQIQSIVNGYEELYHAVYEDSYNPNTGVSCPLVILESIKRVY
;
A
#
# COMPACT_ATOMS: atom_id res chain seq x y z
N MET A 1 -56.85 -31.47 7.27
CA MET A 1 -56.14 -30.24 7.72
C MET A 1 -56.91 -29.04 7.17
N ASN A 2 -57.34 -28.09 8.01
CA ASN A 2 -58.14 -26.94 7.55
C ASN A 2 -57.28 -26.05 6.64
N LYS A 3 -57.83 -25.51 5.53
CA LYS A 3 -57.07 -24.73 4.52
C LYS A 3 -56.22 -23.63 5.18
N ARG A 4 -56.74 -22.98 6.22
CA ARG A 4 -56.05 -21.97 7.04
C ARG A 4 -54.75 -22.49 7.68
N ASN A 5 -54.73 -23.73 8.17
CA ASN A 5 -53.54 -24.33 8.79
C ASN A 5 -52.48 -24.70 7.76
N SER A 6 -52.89 -25.06 6.53
CA SER A 6 -51.96 -25.30 5.42
C SER A 6 -51.28 -24.01 4.93
N TYR A 7 -52.00 -22.87 4.91
CA TYR A 7 -51.41 -21.57 4.58
C TYR A 7 -50.42 -21.08 5.65
N ILE A 8 -50.75 -21.25 6.93
CA ILE A 8 -49.85 -20.88 8.03
C ILE A 8 -48.57 -21.74 7.98
N LEU A 9 -48.71 -23.05 7.76
CA LEU A 9 -47.57 -23.94 7.64
C LEU A 9 -46.68 -23.59 6.43
N GLY A 10 -47.29 -23.27 5.28
CA GLY A 10 -46.57 -22.82 4.10
C GLY A 10 -45.82 -21.50 4.31
N ALA A 11 -46.45 -20.54 5.00
CA ALA A 11 -45.82 -19.26 5.33
C ALA A 11 -44.63 -19.42 6.28
N VAL A 12 -44.74 -20.28 7.29
CA VAL A 12 -43.64 -20.58 8.22
C VAL A 12 -42.45 -21.22 7.50
N ILE A 13 -42.69 -22.19 6.61
CA ILE A 13 -41.64 -22.83 5.81
C ILE A 13 -40.94 -21.80 4.91
N ALA A 14 -41.70 -20.93 4.25
CA ALA A 14 -41.13 -19.88 3.39
C ALA A 14 -40.22 -18.91 4.17
N VAL A 15 -40.62 -18.51 5.38
CA VAL A 15 -39.80 -17.64 6.25
C VAL A 15 -38.51 -18.36 6.69
N ILE A 16 -38.58 -19.64 7.05
CA ILE A 16 -37.40 -20.42 7.44
C ILE A 16 -36.40 -20.52 6.28
N ILE A 17 -36.90 -20.79 5.07
CA ILE A 17 -36.05 -20.84 3.86
C ILE A 17 -35.42 -19.47 3.61
N LEU A 18 -36.20 -18.38 3.70
CA LEU A 18 -35.69 -17.03 3.46
C LEU A 18 -34.59 -16.64 4.46
N VAL A 19 -34.80 -16.92 5.75
CA VAL A 19 -33.81 -16.68 6.81
C VAL A 19 -32.58 -17.56 6.60
N GLY A 20 -32.75 -18.83 6.21
CA GLY A 20 -31.65 -19.74 5.91
C GLY A 20 -30.80 -19.24 4.74
N VAL A 21 -31.42 -18.79 3.65
CA VAL A 21 -30.73 -18.22 2.48
C VAL A 21 -30.01 -16.94 2.83
N LEU A 22 -30.64 -16.01 3.57
CA LEU A 22 -30.02 -14.78 4.02
C LEU A 22 -28.83 -15.06 4.96
N SER A 23 -29.00 -15.97 5.93
CA SER A 23 -27.94 -16.35 6.87
C SER A 23 -26.76 -17.00 6.14
N TYR A 24 -27.04 -17.88 5.18
CA TYR A 24 -26.00 -18.49 4.34
C TYR A 24 -25.25 -17.43 3.53
N TYR A 25 -25.98 -16.47 2.95
CA TYR A 25 -25.38 -15.37 2.20
C TYR A 25 -24.49 -14.49 3.08
N TYR A 26 -24.93 -14.13 4.29
CA TYR A 26 -24.15 -13.30 5.22
C TYR A 26 -22.97 -14.02 5.87
N LEU A 27 -23.05 -15.34 6.10
CA LEU A 27 -21.99 -16.09 6.79
C LEU A 27 -20.96 -16.70 5.83
N PHE A 28 -21.36 -17.05 4.61
CA PHE A 28 -20.51 -17.84 3.70
C PHE A 28 -20.26 -17.18 2.35
N VAL A 29 -21.06 -16.17 1.96
CA VAL A 29 -20.90 -15.49 0.64
C VAL A 29 -20.32 -14.08 0.80
N LEU A 30 -20.70 -13.34 1.84
CA LEU A 30 -20.03 -12.09 2.18
C LEU A 30 -18.70 -12.43 2.86
N PRO A 31 -17.54 -12.19 2.22
CA PRO A 31 -16.30 -12.17 2.97
C PRO A 31 -16.44 -10.98 3.93
N THR A 32 -16.53 -11.26 5.22
CA THR A 32 -16.10 -10.28 6.21
C THR A 32 -14.59 -10.18 6.06
N SER A 33 -14.11 -9.53 5.00
CA SER A 33 -12.73 -9.13 4.91
C SER A 33 -12.48 -8.29 6.16
N ALA A 34 -11.75 -8.87 7.11
CA ALA A 34 -11.43 -8.20 8.34
C ALA A 34 -10.79 -6.87 7.97
N SER A 35 -11.37 -5.77 8.44
CA SER A 35 -10.86 -4.45 8.16
C SER A 35 -9.45 -4.32 8.73
N ILE A 36 -8.59 -3.56 8.03
CA ILE A 36 -7.19 -3.40 8.42
C ILE A 36 -6.98 -2.03 9.07
N PRO A 37 -6.08 -1.92 10.07
CA PRO A 37 -5.70 -0.62 10.63
C PRO A 37 -4.97 0.23 9.60
N ALA A 38 -5.18 1.55 9.65
CA ALA A 38 -4.33 2.51 8.95
C ALA A 38 -2.93 2.63 9.60
N GLY A 39 -1.92 2.92 8.78
CA GLY A 39 -0.58 3.33 9.17
C GLY A 39 0.38 2.21 9.57
N VAL A 40 -0.02 0.95 9.45
CA VAL A 40 0.82 -0.20 9.82
C VAL A 40 0.75 -1.31 8.77
N PHE A 41 1.80 -2.11 8.68
CA PHE A 41 1.80 -3.29 7.84
C PHE A 41 0.93 -4.40 8.45
N VAL A 42 0.19 -5.11 7.59
CA VAL A 42 -0.58 -6.28 7.98
C VAL A 42 -0.19 -7.48 7.14
N LYS A 43 -0.08 -8.65 7.76
CA LYS A 43 0.15 -9.90 7.05
C LYS A 43 -1.09 -10.27 6.23
N VAL A 44 -0.90 -10.47 4.93
CA VAL A 44 -1.99 -10.77 3.98
C VAL A 44 -1.89 -12.16 3.36
N SER A 45 -0.71 -12.76 3.39
CA SER A 45 -0.47 -14.13 2.96
C SER A 45 0.67 -14.76 3.75
N ASN A 46 0.63 -16.08 3.91
CA ASN A 46 1.78 -16.85 4.40
C ASN A 46 2.71 -17.26 3.24
N GLU A 47 2.33 -16.98 2.00
CA GLU A 47 3.16 -17.27 0.83
C GLU A 47 4.28 -16.23 0.69
N ASP A 48 5.45 -16.74 0.33
CA ASP A 48 6.60 -15.98 -0.15
C ASP A 48 6.52 -15.90 -1.68
N TYR A 49 6.28 -14.71 -2.20
CA TYR A 49 6.26 -14.45 -3.64
C TYR A 49 7.62 -13.95 -4.15
N ALA A 50 8.60 -13.71 -3.26
CA ALA A 50 9.94 -13.35 -3.66
C ALA A 50 10.71 -14.59 -4.17
N PRO A 51 11.74 -14.39 -5.01
CA PRO A 51 12.71 -15.43 -5.29
C PRO A 51 13.35 -15.96 -4.00
N LEU A 52 13.71 -17.25 -3.99
CA LEU A 52 14.31 -17.88 -2.81
C LEU A 52 15.52 -17.09 -2.30
N GLY A 53 15.49 -16.73 -1.01
CA GLY A 53 16.57 -15.98 -0.38
C GLY A 53 16.55 -14.47 -0.64
N LYS A 54 15.45 -13.94 -1.18
CA LYS A 54 15.22 -12.49 -1.34
C LYS A 54 14.04 -11.99 -0.50
N ILE A 55 14.02 -10.67 -0.33
CA ILE A 55 12.84 -9.91 0.07
C ILE A 55 12.59 -8.90 -1.04
N GLU A 56 11.35 -8.79 -1.50
CA GLU A 56 10.97 -7.83 -2.53
C GLU A 56 9.97 -6.82 -1.96
N ILE A 57 10.22 -5.53 -2.24
CA ILE A 57 9.40 -4.41 -1.84
C ILE A 57 8.75 -3.83 -3.10
N TYR A 58 7.42 -3.87 -3.15
CA TYR A 58 6.62 -3.33 -4.25
C TYR A 58 5.84 -2.10 -3.77
N VAL A 59 6.03 -0.98 -4.44
CA VAL A 59 5.34 0.28 -4.13
C VAL A 59 4.45 0.69 -5.29
N GLN A 60 3.19 0.97 -5.00
CA GLN A 60 2.25 1.56 -5.95
C GLN A 60 1.93 2.99 -5.52
N SER A 61 2.07 3.94 -6.43
CA SER A 61 1.72 5.34 -6.21
C SER A 61 1.34 6.01 -7.53
N TRP A 62 1.25 7.34 -7.54
CA TRP A 62 1.09 8.15 -8.73
C TRP A 62 2.00 9.38 -8.64
N ILE A 63 2.34 9.98 -9.78
CA ILE A 63 3.43 10.98 -9.82
C ILE A 63 3.15 12.15 -8.88
N GLY A 64 1.92 12.67 -8.90
CA GLY A 64 1.50 13.80 -8.06
C GLY A 64 1.04 13.41 -6.65
N CYS A 65 1.23 12.17 -6.20
CA CYS A 65 0.67 11.69 -4.93
C CYS A 65 1.29 12.38 -3.71
N PRO A 66 0.53 13.11 -2.87
CA PRO A 66 1.08 13.67 -1.63
C PRO A 66 1.54 12.59 -0.65
N VAL A 67 0.81 11.46 -0.62
CA VAL A 67 1.15 10.30 0.21
C VAL A 67 2.42 9.62 -0.27
N GLY A 68 2.54 9.38 -1.58
CA GLY A 68 3.74 8.83 -2.20
C GLY A 68 4.96 9.75 -2.03
N ALA A 69 4.79 11.05 -2.24
CA ALA A 69 5.84 12.04 -2.05
C ALA A 69 6.38 12.01 -0.61
N ALA A 70 5.51 12.01 0.39
CA ALA A 70 5.95 11.94 1.79
C ALA A 70 6.61 10.60 2.15
N ALA A 71 6.03 9.48 1.71
CA ALA A 71 6.57 8.14 1.97
C ALA A 71 7.91 7.89 1.28
N SER A 72 8.17 8.53 0.13
CA SER A 72 9.40 8.36 -0.66
C SER A 72 10.67 8.64 0.16
N TRP A 73 10.61 9.52 1.16
CA TRP A 73 11.76 9.81 2.01
C TRP A 73 12.11 8.65 2.95
N ALA A 74 11.12 8.03 3.58
CA ALA A 74 11.31 6.86 4.41
C ALA A 74 11.76 5.64 3.59
N ILE A 75 11.16 5.47 2.40
CA ILE A 75 11.56 4.43 1.44
C ILE A 75 13.02 4.64 1.03
N TYR A 76 13.40 5.85 0.61
CA TYR A 76 14.77 6.18 0.22
C TYR A 76 15.77 5.93 1.35
N LEU A 77 15.43 6.33 2.57
CA LEU A 77 16.25 6.10 3.75
C LEU A 77 16.52 4.60 3.95
N LEU A 78 15.53 3.73 3.72
CA LEU A 78 15.73 2.29 3.78
C LEU A 78 16.52 1.74 2.59
N ILE A 79 16.03 1.91 1.36
CA ILE A 79 16.56 1.18 0.19
C ILE A 79 17.95 1.65 -0.25
N SER A 80 18.35 2.88 0.11
CA SER A 80 19.70 3.39 -0.17
C SER A 80 20.82 2.62 0.54
N HIS A 81 20.50 1.85 1.58
CA HIS A 81 21.43 0.94 2.24
C HIS A 81 21.62 -0.39 1.48
N TYR A 82 20.71 -0.73 0.57
CA TYR A 82 20.59 -2.07 -0.05
C TYR A 82 20.83 -2.08 -1.56
N GLY A 83 21.16 -0.93 -2.12
CA GLY A 83 21.44 -0.80 -3.54
C GLY A 83 21.65 0.65 -3.97
N LYS A 84 21.91 0.82 -5.27
CA LYS A 84 21.96 2.13 -5.90
C LYS A 84 20.54 2.54 -6.28
N VAL A 85 20.10 3.70 -5.80
CA VAL A 85 18.78 4.28 -6.11
C VAL A 85 18.96 5.39 -7.14
N GLU A 86 18.27 5.28 -8.27
CA GLU A 86 18.17 6.35 -9.25
C GLU A 86 16.82 7.05 -9.06
N TYR A 87 16.85 8.37 -8.90
CA TYR A 87 15.67 9.16 -8.59
C TYR A 87 15.86 10.61 -9.05
N TYR A 88 14.76 11.36 -9.12
CA TYR A 88 14.78 12.82 -9.17
C TYR A 88 13.86 13.40 -8.10
N ALA A 89 14.15 14.63 -7.67
CA ALA A 89 13.35 15.31 -6.68
C ALA A 89 12.11 15.96 -7.31
N HIS A 90 10.98 15.91 -6.61
CA HIS A 90 9.68 16.30 -7.11
C HIS A 90 8.82 16.91 -5.98
N TYR A 91 7.70 17.52 -6.35
CA TYR A 91 6.64 17.94 -5.44
C TYR A 91 5.34 17.30 -5.87
N SER A 92 4.52 16.85 -4.93
CA SER A 92 3.17 16.36 -5.24
C SER A 92 2.31 17.42 -5.94
N ASP A 93 1.16 17.00 -6.49
CA ASP A 93 0.22 17.85 -7.23
C ASP A 93 0.01 19.20 -6.52
N PRO A 94 0.39 20.33 -7.15
CA PRO A 94 0.23 21.65 -6.56
C PRO A 94 -1.23 22.04 -6.34
N TYR A 95 -2.18 21.33 -6.96
CA TYR A 95 -3.62 21.56 -6.88
C TYR A 95 -4.34 20.56 -5.96
N ASP A 96 -3.63 19.65 -5.31
CA ASP A 96 -4.25 18.78 -4.29
C ASP A 96 -4.87 19.64 -3.18
N LYS A 97 -6.12 19.33 -2.81
CA LYS A 97 -6.88 20.14 -1.85
C LYS A 97 -6.48 19.92 -0.40
N SER A 98 -5.80 18.81 -0.11
CA SER A 98 -5.52 18.36 1.26
C SER A 98 -4.06 18.57 1.65
N ALA A 99 -3.14 18.38 0.71
CA ALA A 99 -1.69 18.45 0.90
C ALA A 99 -1.01 18.79 -0.44
N PRO A 100 -1.09 20.05 -0.91
CA PRO A 100 -0.42 20.48 -2.13
C PRO A 100 1.09 20.66 -1.90
N ASN A 101 1.90 20.51 -2.96
CA ASN A 101 3.34 20.80 -2.97
C ASN A 101 4.13 20.08 -1.86
N ILE A 102 3.85 18.82 -1.61
CA ILE A 102 4.61 18.02 -0.65
C ILE A 102 5.93 17.60 -1.30
N PRO A 103 7.10 17.92 -0.71
CA PRO A 103 8.38 17.51 -1.26
C PRO A 103 8.51 16.00 -1.23
N GLY A 104 9.07 15.41 -2.29
CA GLY A 104 9.27 13.98 -2.43
C GLY A 104 10.30 13.62 -3.49
N LEU A 105 10.45 12.32 -3.71
CA LEU A 105 11.31 11.73 -4.73
C LEU A 105 10.46 10.87 -5.68
N ILE A 106 10.81 10.92 -6.96
CA ILE A 106 10.33 9.95 -7.96
C ILE A 106 11.46 8.97 -8.23
N PHE A 107 11.21 7.70 -7.95
CA PHE A 107 12.17 6.62 -8.18
C PHE A 107 12.12 6.17 -9.64
N LEU A 108 13.28 6.04 -10.26
CA LEU A 108 13.43 5.67 -11.66
C LEU A 108 13.91 4.22 -11.81
N ASN A 109 14.87 3.84 -10.98
CA ASN A 109 15.51 2.54 -11.04
C ASN A 109 16.17 2.18 -9.71
N PHE A 110 16.28 0.89 -9.44
CA PHE A 110 17.01 0.35 -8.30
C PHE A 110 17.93 -0.77 -8.76
N THR A 111 19.20 -0.69 -8.39
CA THR A 111 20.15 -1.78 -8.63
C THR A 111 20.53 -2.38 -7.28
N PRO A 112 20.02 -3.59 -6.95
CA PRO A 112 20.29 -4.22 -5.67
C PRO A 112 21.78 -4.60 -5.54
N ASN A 113 22.33 -4.46 -4.34
CA ASN A 113 23.63 -5.02 -3.96
C ASN A 113 23.53 -6.00 -2.78
N SER A 114 22.30 -6.38 -2.42
CA SER A 114 21.93 -7.22 -1.29
C SER A 114 20.79 -8.18 -1.68
N SER A 115 20.20 -8.86 -0.68
CA SER A 115 19.01 -9.72 -0.85
C SER A 115 17.68 -8.96 -0.93
N ILE A 116 17.69 -7.63 -0.81
CA ILE A 116 16.50 -6.79 -0.96
C ILE A 116 16.41 -6.25 -2.38
N ASP A 117 15.26 -6.46 -3.02
CA ASP A 117 14.88 -5.84 -4.29
C ASP A 117 13.76 -4.82 -4.09
N PHE A 118 13.71 -3.81 -4.96
CA PHE A 118 12.73 -2.73 -4.89
C PHE A 118 12.12 -2.45 -6.25
N HIS A 119 10.79 -2.41 -6.28
CA HIS A 119 9.98 -2.18 -7.46
C HIS A 119 8.95 -1.08 -7.17
N ILE A 120 8.71 -0.23 -8.16
CA ILE A 120 7.71 0.83 -8.07
C ILE A 120 6.90 0.92 -9.35
N ALA A 121 5.60 1.13 -9.20
CA ALA A 121 4.67 1.46 -10.28
C ALA A 121 4.05 2.82 -9.98
N TYR A 122 4.15 3.74 -10.95
CA TYR A 122 3.42 5.01 -10.93
C TYR A 122 2.24 4.86 -11.88
N LEU A 123 1.01 4.95 -11.38
CA LEU A 123 -0.19 4.59 -12.17
C LEU A 123 -0.80 5.77 -12.93
N TYR A 124 -0.51 7.00 -12.49
CA TYR A 124 -1.10 8.21 -13.06
C TYR A 124 -0.06 9.36 -13.13
N ASN A 125 -0.32 10.32 -14.01
CA ASN A 125 0.45 11.55 -14.14
C ASN A 125 0.30 12.51 -12.94
N GLU A 126 1.04 13.62 -12.91
CA GLU A 126 1.05 14.61 -11.81
C GLU A 126 -0.33 15.17 -11.41
N TYR A 127 -1.34 15.12 -12.28
CA TYR A 127 -2.66 15.73 -12.03
C TYR A 127 -3.81 14.72 -11.93
N LEU A 128 -3.52 13.42 -11.85
CA LEU A 128 -4.51 12.36 -11.72
C LEU A 128 -5.58 12.41 -12.83
N ASN A 129 -5.16 12.73 -14.05
CA ASN A 129 -6.06 12.89 -15.21
C ASN A 129 -5.55 12.21 -16.48
N ALA A 130 -4.40 11.55 -16.41
CA ALA A 130 -3.82 10.77 -17.48
C ALA A 130 -2.94 9.64 -16.93
N THR A 131 -2.62 8.66 -17.77
CA THR A 131 -1.56 7.67 -17.50
C THR A 131 -0.22 8.38 -17.33
N PRO A 132 0.83 7.72 -16.79
CA PRO A 132 2.15 8.34 -16.64
C PRO A 132 2.74 8.84 -17.96
N ASN A 133 2.38 8.18 -19.07
CA ASN A 133 2.79 8.53 -20.43
C ASN A 133 1.91 9.62 -21.08
N GLY A 134 0.89 10.14 -20.37
CA GLY A 134 0.06 11.25 -20.82
C GLY A 134 -1.22 10.88 -21.57
N THR A 135 -1.64 9.62 -21.58
CA THR A 135 -2.93 9.23 -22.17
C THR A 135 -4.07 9.66 -21.25
N PRO A 136 -5.01 10.52 -21.67
CA PRO A 136 -6.07 11.02 -20.80
C PRO A 136 -6.95 9.91 -20.21
N ILE A 137 -7.34 10.06 -18.94
CA ILE A 137 -8.21 9.15 -18.20
C ILE A 137 -9.45 9.91 -17.73
N ALA A 138 -10.64 9.36 -17.99
CA ALA A 138 -11.86 9.91 -17.40
C ALA A 138 -11.91 9.61 -15.90
N VAL A 139 -12.40 10.55 -15.08
CA VAL A 139 -12.47 10.39 -13.61
C VAL A 139 -13.16 9.09 -13.18
N SER A 140 -14.19 8.64 -13.91
CA SER A 140 -14.89 7.37 -13.63
C SER A 140 -14.09 6.11 -13.93
N GLN A 141 -12.95 6.22 -14.62
CA GLN A 141 -12.10 5.11 -15.05
C GLN A 141 -10.79 5.02 -14.27
N LEU A 142 -10.54 5.91 -13.31
CA LEU A 142 -9.26 5.95 -12.58
C LEU A 142 -8.91 4.62 -11.92
N ILE A 143 -9.85 3.95 -11.25
CA ILE A 143 -9.60 2.64 -10.64
C ILE A 143 -9.26 1.60 -11.72
N GLN A 144 -10.09 1.47 -12.75
CA GLN A 144 -9.88 0.49 -13.83
C GLN A 144 -8.50 0.69 -14.50
N VAL A 145 -8.17 1.91 -14.91
CA VAL A 145 -6.87 2.19 -15.56
C VAL A 145 -5.72 1.97 -14.58
N GLY A 146 -5.90 2.30 -13.29
CA GLY A 146 -4.89 2.00 -12.28
C GLY A 146 -4.64 0.50 -12.10
N GLU A 147 -5.69 -0.32 -12.14
CA GLU A 147 -5.56 -1.78 -12.12
C GLU A 147 -4.81 -2.29 -13.35
N GLU A 148 -5.14 -1.80 -14.55
CA GLU A 148 -4.48 -2.16 -15.82
C GLU A 148 -2.98 -1.80 -15.83
N GLU A 149 -2.61 -0.59 -15.39
CA GLU A 149 -1.21 -0.14 -15.29
C GLU A 149 -0.44 -0.98 -14.24
N LEU A 150 -1.08 -1.31 -13.11
CA LEU A 150 -0.44 -2.10 -12.05
C LEU A 150 -0.21 -3.56 -12.49
N GLU A 151 -1.16 -4.16 -13.21
CA GLU A 151 -1.01 -5.50 -13.78
C GLU A 151 0.02 -5.56 -14.91
N HIS A 152 0.27 -4.44 -15.59
CA HIS A 152 1.35 -4.31 -16.56
C HIS A 152 2.73 -4.26 -15.88
N ASP A 153 2.85 -3.49 -14.79
CA ASP A 153 4.14 -3.22 -14.17
C ASP A 153 4.58 -4.31 -13.18
N PHE A 154 3.64 -4.99 -12.51
CA PHE A 154 3.94 -5.97 -11.46
C PHE A 154 3.54 -7.40 -11.80
N PRO A 155 4.21 -8.42 -11.21
CA PRO A 155 3.77 -9.80 -11.34
C PRO A 155 2.32 -9.99 -10.87
N ALA A 156 1.55 -10.81 -11.58
CA ALA A 156 0.12 -10.98 -11.34
C ALA A 156 -0.29 -11.26 -9.87
N PRO A 157 0.40 -12.14 -9.10
CA PRO A 157 0.06 -12.35 -7.69
C PRO A 157 0.22 -11.08 -6.83
N ILE A 158 1.22 -10.26 -7.13
CA ILE A 158 1.51 -9.01 -6.42
C ILE A 158 0.46 -7.96 -6.76
N ALA A 159 0.19 -7.74 -8.05
CA ALA A 159 -0.83 -6.80 -8.52
C ALA A 159 -2.20 -7.14 -7.92
N GLN A 160 -2.61 -8.40 -7.98
CA GLN A 160 -3.91 -8.85 -7.44
C GLN A 160 -4.05 -8.63 -5.93
N LEU A 161 -2.97 -8.82 -5.16
CA LEU A 161 -2.98 -8.53 -3.73
C LEU A 161 -3.14 -7.04 -3.45
N ILE A 162 -2.38 -6.18 -4.14
CA ILE A 162 -2.51 -4.73 -3.99
C ILE A 162 -3.91 -4.28 -4.36
N ILE A 163 -4.43 -4.68 -5.53
CA ILE A 163 -5.78 -4.33 -5.99
C ILE A 163 -6.83 -4.73 -4.96
N LYS A 164 -6.80 -5.97 -4.47
CA LYS A 164 -7.74 -6.47 -3.46
C LYS A 164 -7.75 -5.58 -2.22
N TYR A 165 -6.59 -5.22 -1.69
CA TYR A 165 -6.49 -4.46 -0.45
C TYR A 165 -6.75 -2.95 -0.64
N GLU A 166 -6.56 -2.42 -1.84
CA GLU A 166 -6.93 -1.06 -2.19
C GLU A 166 -8.45 -0.91 -2.46
N THR A 167 -9.08 -1.88 -3.12
CA THR A 167 -10.46 -1.73 -3.64
C THR A 167 -11.54 -2.48 -2.87
N GLN A 168 -11.17 -3.51 -2.09
CA GLN A 168 -12.16 -4.39 -1.42
C GLN A 168 -12.03 -4.42 0.10
N VAL A 169 -10.82 -4.33 0.65
CA VAL A 169 -10.59 -4.45 2.11
C VAL A 169 -10.76 -3.09 2.78
N PRO A 170 -11.73 -2.92 3.71
CA PRO A 170 -11.93 -1.62 4.35
C PRO A 170 -10.81 -1.28 5.34
N ILE A 171 -10.45 -0.01 5.39
CA ILE A 171 -9.63 0.55 6.45
C ILE A 171 -10.53 0.83 7.67
N LYS A 172 -10.17 0.34 8.85
CA LYS A 172 -10.99 0.43 10.09
C LYS A 172 -11.47 1.85 10.37
N GLN A 173 -10.57 2.83 10.21
CA GLN A 173 -10.81 4.24 10.52
C GLN A 173 -11.78 4.91 9.54
N TYR A 174 -11.83 4.46 8.29
CA TYR A 174 -12.62 5.10 7.23
C TYR A 174 -13.88 4.30 6.86
N GLY A 175 -13.97 3.03 7.26
CA GLY A 175 -15.07 2.13 6.89
C GLY A 175 -15.16 1.84 5.40
N LYS A 176 -14.13 2.20 4.63
CA LYS A 176 -14.04 2.07 3.17
C LYS A 176 -12.65 1.58 2.77
N PRO A 177 -12.53 0.86 1.64
CA PRO A 177 -11.25 0.57 1.01
C PRO A 177 -10.48 1.84 0.66
N SER A 178 -9.16 1.71 0.54
CA SER A 178 -8.25 2.85 0.28
C SER A 178 -8.65 3.66 -0.94
N ALA A 179 -8.91 2.96 -2.05
CA ALA A 179 -9.27 3.56 -3.31
C ALA A 179 -10.63 4.29 -3.29
N LEU A 180 -11.47 4.03 -2.28
CA LEU A 180 -12.84 4.53 -2.18
C LEU A 180 -13.03 5.58 -1.08
N TYR A 181 -12.03 5.81 -0.21
CA TYR A 181 -12.08 6.92 0.75
C TYR A 181 -11.47 8.21 0.21
N VAL A 182 -10.64 8.12 -0.83
CA VAL A 182 -10.03 9.27 -1.52
C VAL A 182 -10.98 9.90 -2.54
N SER A 183 -10.70 11.16 -2.94
CA SER A 183 -11.52 11.91 -3.89
C SER A 183 -10.66 12.58 -4.96
N PRO A 184 -10.85 12.28 -6.26
CA PRO A 184 -11.75 11.25 -6.80
C PRO A 184 -11.33 9.83 -6.37
N PRO A 185 -12.19 8.80 -6.48
CA PRO A 185 -11.79 7.41 -6.26
C PRO A 185 -10.74 6.94 -7.27
N HIS A 186 -9.62 6.38 -6.80
CA HIS A 186 -8.47 5.90 -7.59
C HIS A 186 -7.61 4.97 -6.73
N LEU A 187 -6.72 4.15 -7.32
CA LEU A 187 -5.72 3.43 -6.51
C LEU A 187 -4.76 4.45 -5.88
N ASN A 188 -4.75 4.52 -4.55
CA ASN A 188 -4.20 5.65 -3.80
C ASN A 188 -2.69 5.50 -3.57
N PHE A 189 -2.33 4.56 -2.70
CA PHE A 189 -0.94 4.27 -2.34
C PHE A 189 -0.85 2.93 -1.61
N ALA A 190 0.06 2.08 -2.04
CA ALA A 190 0.32 0.82 -1.36
C ALA A 190 1.81 0.48 -1.31
N ILE A 191 2.22 -0.20 -0.23
CA ILE A 191 3.50 -0.89 -0.12
C ILE A 191 3.19 -2.35 0.19
N LEU A 192 3.67 -3.27 -0.64
CA LEU A 192 3.63 -4.71 -0.41
C LEU A 192 5.06 -5.22 -0.23
N ILE A 193 5.29 -5.98 0.83
CA ILE A 193 6.58 -6.61 1.12
C ILE A 193 6.36 -8.12 1.14
N THR A 194 7.18 -8.86 0.41
CA THR A 194 7.12 -10.32 0.35
C THR A 194 8.49 -10.94 0.56
N GLY A 195 8.54 -12.03 1.33
CA GLY A 195 9.76 -12.74 1.67
C GLY A 195 9.47 -14.02 2.46
N PRO A 196 10.51 -14.70 3.00
CA PRO A 196 10.40 -16.05 3.55
C PRO A 196 9.35 -16.28 4.64
N ASN A 197 8.97 -15.24 5.39
CA ASN A 197 7.96 -15.35 6.45
C ASN A 197 6.55 -14.97 5.99
N GLY A 198 6.36 -14.64 4.71
CA GLY A 198 5.08 -14.31 4.10
C GLY A 198 5.04 -12.91 3.50
N THR A 199 3.82 -12.47 3.23
CA THR A 199 3.55 -11.22 2.51
C THR A 199 2.74 -10.26 3.38
N TYR A 200 3.16 -9.00 3.39
CA TYR A 200 2.61 -7.91 4.20
C TYR A 200 2.24 -6.73 3.32
N ILE A 201 1.20 -5.99 3.69
CA ILE A 201 0.78 -4.80 2.94
C ILE A 201 0.45 -3.63 3.87
N LEU A 202 0.65 -2.42 3.36
CA LEU A 202 0.18 -1.16 3.90
C LEU A 202 -0.47 -0.37 2.75
N THR A 203 -1.71 0.09 2.93
CA THR A 203 -2.52 0.80 1.90
C THR A 203 -2.95 2.20 2.33
N THR A 204 -2.25 2.77 3.32
CA THR A 204 -2.55 4.09 3.89
C THR A 204 -1.23 4.85 4.08
N PRO A 205 -1.23 6.15 4.42
CA PRO A 205 0.02 6.90 4.50
C PRO A 205 1.03 6.30 5.49
N LEU A 206 2.20 5.89 5.00
CA LEU A 206 3.36 5.52 5.83
C LEU A 206 3.90 6.74 6.57
N VAL A 207 3.94 7.89 5.87
CA VAL A 207 4.29 9.20 6.41
C VAL A 207 3.13 10.13 6.14
N ASN A 208 2.62 10.83 7.16
CA ASN A 208 1.55 11.80 6.99
C ASN A 208 2.08 13.01 6.17
N PRO A 209 1.53 13.29 4.96
CA PRO A 209 2.05 14.35 4.09
C PRO A 209 2.06 15.74 4.72
N LYS A 210 1.07 16.03 5.56
CA LYS A 210 0.97 17.34 6.25
C LYS A 210 2.15 17.65 7.17
N THR A 211 2.91 16.64 7.58
CA THR A 211 4.10 16.85 8.42
C THR A 211 5.29 17.44 7.65
N LEU A 212 5.22 17.44 6.31
CA LEU A 212 6.26 18.00 5.43
C LEU A 212 5.79 19.28 4.72
N GLU A 213 4.59 19.77 5.04
CA GLU A 213 4.04 20.99 4.45
C GLU A 213 4.93 22.20 4.79
N GLY A 214 5.25 23.01 3.78
CA GLY A 214 6.13 24.18 3.91
C GLY A 214 7.63 23.86 3.92
N TYR A 215 8.03 22.59 3.98
CA TYR A 215 9.43 22.22 3.74
C TYR A 215 9.74 22.16 2.25
N ASN A 216 10.99 22.47 1.90
CA ASN A 216 11.51 22.27 0.56
C ASN A 216 12.35 20.99 0.49
N ILE A 217 12.58 20.50 -0.73
CA ILE A 217 13.37 19.30 -1.02
C ILE A 217 14.75 19.30 -0.32
N SER A 218 15.48 20.42 -0.39
CA SER A 218 16.85 20.51 0.17
C SER A 218 16.84 20.40 1.70
N TYR A 219 15.84 20.99 2.35
CA TYR A 219 15.66 20.89 3.79
C TYR A 219 15.36 19.45 4.21
N VAL A 220 14.39 18.79 3.56
CA VAL A 220 14.02 17.41 3.90
C VAL A 220 15.21 16.46 3.69
N MET A 221 15.89 16.55 2.55
CA MET A 221 17.06 15.72 2.23
C MET A 221 18.19 15.88 3.26
N SER A 222 18.45 17.10 3.75
CA SER A 222 19.51 17.34 4.75
C SER A 222 19.11 16.98 6.19
N HIS A 223 17.83 16.68 6.45
CA HIS A 223 17.27 16.43 7.79
C HIS A 223 16.48 15.12 7.88
N LEU A 224 16.68 14.16 6.95
CA LEU A 224 15.91 12.91 6.88
C LEU A 224 15.85 12.15 8.21
N SER A 225 16.99 12.06 8.91
CA SER A 225 17.10 11.36 10.20
C SER A 225 16.63 12.18 11.41
N GLN A 226 16.17 13.42 11.20
CA GLN A 226 15.72 14.34 12.26
C GLN A 226 14.22 14.62 12.18
N ILE A 227 13.62 14.46 11.00
CA ILE A 227 12.18 14.63 10.81
C ILE A 227 11.46 13.37 11.35
N GLN A 228 10.86 13.50 12.53
CA GLN A 228 10.29 12.36 13.27
C GLN A 228 9.27 11.54 12.46
N SER A 229 8.47 12.18 11.60
CA SER A 229 7.49 11.46 10.78
C SER A 229 8.16 10.57 9.72
N ILE A 230 9.30 11.00 9.16
CA ILE A 230 10.12 10.20 8.23
C ILE A 230 10.79 9.05 8.99
N VAL A 231 11.37 9.34 10.16
CA VAL A 231 12.00 8.32 11.01
C VAL A 231 10.98 7.25 11.40
N ASN A 232 9.79 7.63 11.85
CA ASN A 232 8.74 6.67 12.20
C ASN A 232 8.32 5.81 11.00
N GLY A 233 8.16 6.41 9.81
CA GLY A 233 7.85 5.67 8.59
C GLY A 233 8.98 4.72 8.18
N TYR A 234 10.23 5.11 8.39
CA TYR A 234 11.39 4.23 8.20
C TYR A 234 11.37 3.05 9.16
N GLU A 235 11.12 3.27 10.46
CA GLU A 235 11.07 2.18 11.45
C GLU A 235 9.97 1.18 11.12
N GLU A 236 8.78 1.64 10.73
CA GLU A 236 7.66 0.77 10.34
C GLU A 236 8.02 -0.05 9.09
N LEU A 237 8.63 0.57 8.09
CA LEU A 237 9.08 -0.12 6.88
C LEU A 237 10.23 -1.10 7.18
N TYR A 238 11.17 -0.71 8.04
CA TYR A 238 12.26 -1.56 8.48
C TYR A 238 11.73 -2.77 9.24
N HIS A 239 10.80 -2.61 10.19
CA HIS A 239 10.18 -3.71 10.92
C HIS A 239 9.50 -4.69 9.96
N ALA A 240 8.73 -4.20 9.00
CA ALA A 240 8.06 -5.06 8.02
C ALA A 240 9.05 -5.85 7.14
N VAL A 241 10.16 -5.23 6.71
CA VAL A 241 11.19 -5.91 5.91
C VAL A 241 12.01 -6.90 6.75
N TYR A 242 12.45 -6.50 7.95
CA TYR A 242 13.47 -7.20 8.73
C TYR A 242 12.94 -8.08 9.85
N GLU A 243 11.87 -7.68 10.52
CA GLU A 243 11.33 -8.43 11.65
C GLU A 243 10.23 -9.37 11.18
N ASP A 244 9.39 -8.90 10.25
CA ASP A 244 8.21 -9.63 9.81
C ASP A 244 8.45 -10.54 8.61
N SER A 245 9.20 -10.08 7.59
CA SER A 245 9.40 -10.82 6.33
C SER A 245 10.66 -11.68 6.28
N TYR A 246 11.69 -11.36 7.07
CA TYR A 246 13.00 -12.02 7.04
C TYR A 246 13.07 -13.31 7.88
N ASN A 247 13.76 -14.33 7.38
CA ASN A 247 14.08 -15.55 8.15
C ASN A 247 15.60 -15.78 8.22
N PRO A 248 16.22 -15.79 9.41
CA PRO A 248 17.67 -15.98 9.55
C PRO A 248 18.15 -17.38 9.10
N ASN A 249 17.24 -18.35 8.97
CA ASN A 249 17.59 -19.72 8.58
C ASN A 249 17.58 -19.95 7.07
N THR A 250 17.17 -18.96 6.26
CA THR A 250 17.08 -19.11 4.79
C THR A 250 18.29 -18.56 4.05
N GLY A 251 19.35 -18.14 4.77
CA GLY A 251 20.60 -17.67 4.16
C GLY A 251 20.54 -16.27 3.56
N VAL A 252 19.43 -15.55 3.78
CA VAL A 252 19.29 -14.13 3.44
C VAL A 252 20.32 -13.36 4.28
N SER A 253 21.28 -12.68 3.65
CA SER A 253 22.22 -11.80 4.38
C SER A 253 21.67 -10.38 4.37
N CYS A 254 20.89 -10.04 5.38
CA CYS A 254 20.44 -8.68 5.64
C CYS A 254 21.37 -8.10 6.70
N PRO A 255 22.45 -7.37 6.34
CA PRO A 255 23.31 -6.78 7.35
C PRO A 255 22.47 -5.84 8.22
N LEU A 256 22.31 -6.22 9.49
CA LEU A 256 21.69 -5.43 10.54
C LEU A 256 22.42 -4.09 10.63
N VAL A 257 21.89 -3.04 9.98
CA VAL A 257 22.29 -1.68 10.29
C VAL A 257 21.36 -1.21 11.41
N ILE A 258 21.72 -1.61 12.62
CA ILE A 258 21.14 -1.04 13.82
C ILE A 258 21.39 0.47 13.77
N LEU A 259 20.36 1.27 14.05
CA LEU A 259 20.37 2.71 14.40
C LEU A 259 21.49 3.19 15.35
N GLU A 260 22.44 2.35 15.77
CA GLU A 260 23.60 2.79 16.53
C GLU A 260 24.41 3.87 15.80
N SER A 261 24.35 3.96 14.47
CA SER A 261 25.01 5.05 13.73
C SER A 261 24.21 6.37 13.76
N ILE A 262 22.89 6.34 13.87
CA ILE A 262 22.05 7.55 13.96
C ILE A 262 21.97 8.04 15.42
N LYS A 263 22.01 7.14 16.41
CA LYS A 263 22.12 7.49 17.84
C LYS A 263 23.53 7.91 18.27
N ARG A 264 24.58 7.72 17.47
CA ARG A 264 25.97 8.10 17.81
C ARG A 264 26.44 9.43 17.17
N VAL A 265 25.58 10.12 16.41
CA VAL A 265 25.89 11.46 15.89
C VAL A 265 25.27 12.57 16.75
N TYR A 266 24.64 12.23 17.88
CA TYR A 266 24.20 13.17 18.92
C TYR A 266 24.43 12.61 20.32
#